data_AF-A0A2W0C273-F1
#
_entry.id   AF-A0A2W0C273-F1
#
_cell.length_a   1.000
_cell.length_b   1.000
_cell.length_c   1.000
_cell.angle_alpha   90.00
_cell.angle_beta   90.00
_cell.angle_gamma   90.00
#
_symmetry.space_group_name_H-M   'P 1'
#
loop_
_entity.id
_entity.type
_entity.pdbx_description
1 polymer ?
#
loop_
_entity_poly.entity_id
_entity_poly.type
_entity_poly.pdbx_seq_one_letter_code
_entity_poly.pdbx_strand_id
1 'polypeptide(L)' 'MYKCPVCGYKGLEEPPYIDNMASAGSFEICSCCGFQFGVDDLDSGITHEEHRIQWIELGTPW' A
#
# COMPACT_ATOMS: atom_id res chain seq x y z
N MET A 1 1.01 0.42 -14.88
CA MET A 1 -0.17 0.69 -14.05
C MET A 1 -0.50 -0.55 -13.26
N TYR A 2 -0.26 -0.50 -11.95
CA TYR A 2 -0.36 -1.65 -11.05
C TYR A 2 -1.54 -1.49 -10.10
N LYS A 3 -1.93 -2.61 -9.48
CA LYS A 3 -3.05 -2.66 -8.54
C LYS A 3 -2.53 -2.60 -7.11
N CYS A 4 -3.03 -1.65 -6.34
CA CYS A 4 -2.83 -1.57 -4.90
C CYS A 4 -3.45 -2.82 -4.23
N PRO A 5 -2.66 -3.62 -3.49
CA PRO A 5 -3.16 -4.80 -2.79
C PRO A 5 -4.04 -4.46 -1.60
N VAL A 6 -3.91 -3.24 -1.05
CA VAL A 6 -4.68 -2.75 0.10
C VAL A 6 -6.12 -2.42 -0.30
N CYS A 7 -6.32 -1.45 -1.20
CA CYS A 7 -7.64 -0.93 -1.55
C CYS A 7 -8.16 -1.37 -2.93
N GLY A 8 -7.30 -1.93 -3.78
CA GLY A 8 -7.66 -2.37 -5.14
C GLY A 8 -7.60 -1.29 -6.22
N TYR A 9 -7.16 -0.08 -5.90
CA TYR A 9 -6.90 1.00 -6.86
C TYR A 9 -5.92 0.52 -7.95
N LYS A 10 -6.25 0.76 -9.23
CA LYS A 10 -5.48 0.26 -10.38
C LYS A 10 -4.57 1.31 -10.99
N GLY A 11 -4.15 2.31 -10.22
CA GLY A 11 -3.42 3.47 -10.71
C GLY A 11 -2.02 3.67 -10.15
N LEU A 12 -1.40 2.61 -9.61
CA LEU A 12 -0.02 2.70 -9.16
C LEU A 12 0.94 2.83 -10.36
N GLU A 13 1.93 3.69 -10.23
CA GLU A 13 2.99 3.94 -11.22
C GLU A 13 3.98 2.77 -11.27
N GLU A 14 4.33 2.23 -10.11
CA GLU A 14 5.26 1.13 -9.89
C GLU A 14 4.55 -0.11 -9.29
N PRO A 15 5.10 -1.33 -9.45
CA PRO A 15 4.59 -2.46 -8.69
C PRO A 15 4.79 -2.20 -7.19
N PRO A 16 3.87 -2.62 -6.30
CA PRO A 16 4.01 -2.42 -4.85
C PRO A 16 5.34 -2.90 -4.28
N TYR A 17 5.90 -3.97 -4.86
CA TYR A 17 7.17 -4.57 -4.46
C TYR A 17 8.02 -4.89 -5.68
N ILE A 18 9.34 -4.90 -5.47
CA ILE A 18 10.30 -5.32 -6.49
C ILE A 18 10.13 -6.83 -6.73
N ASP A 19 9.99 -7.22 -8.00
CA ASP A 19 9.90 -8.63 -8.40
C ASP A 19 11.10 -9.43 -7.85
N ASN A 20 10.82 -10.58 -7.25
CA ASN A 20 11.79 -11.46 -6.59
C ASN A 20 12.45 -10.89 -5.31
N MET A 21 12.02 -9.72 -4.81
CA MET A 21 12.44 -9.15 -3.54
C MET A 21 11.25 -8.51 -2.81
N ALA A 22 10.35 -9.34 -2.27
CA ALA A 22 9.18 -8.87 -1.50
C ALA A 22 9.55 -8.06 -0.24
N SER A 23 10.81 -8.13 0.21
CA SER A 23 11.36 -7.29 1.28
C SER A 23 11.83 -5.90 0.80
N ALA A 24 11.50 -5.51 -0.43
CA ALA A 24 11.79 -4.19 -0.98
C ALA A 24 10.51 -3.64 -1.61
N GLY A 25 9.86 -2.70 -0.91
CA GLY A 25 8.74 -1.94 -1.45
C GLY A 25 9.19 -0.94 -2.53
N SER A 26 8.24 -0.46 -3.34
CA SER A 26 8.52 0.59 -4.32
C SER A 26 8.69 1.98 -3.71
N PHE A 27 8.36 2.16 -2.43
CA PHE A 27 8.22 3.46 -1.77
C PHE A 27 7.12 4.36 -2.36
N GLU A 28 6.37 3.86 -3.34
CA GLU A 28 5.20 4.54 -3.89
C GLU A 28 4.10 4.64 -2.83
N ILE A 29 3.45 5.80 -2.77
CA ILE A 29 2.28 6.05 -1.92
C ILE A 29 1.04 5.86 -2.78
N CYS A 30 0.15 4.95 -2.37
CA CYS A 30 -1.12 4.77 -3.07
C CYS A 30 -1.99 6.03 -2.95
N SER A 31 -2.26 6.70 -4.07
CA SER A 31 -3.08 7.92 -4.12
C SER A 31 -4.57 7.74 -3.74
N CYS A 32 -5.00 6.52 -3.41
CA CYS A 32 -6.38 6.20 -3.02
C CYS A 32 -6.51 5.82 -1.55
N CYS A 33 -5.52 5.16 -0.94
CA CYS A 33 -5.60 4.80 0.47
C CYS A 33 -4.49 5.40 1.33
N GLY A 34 -3.47 6.00 0.73
CA GLY A 34 -2.35 6.60 1.45
C GLY A 34 -1.26 5.63 1.89
N PHE A 35 -1.39 4.33 1.57
CA PHE A 35 -0.42 3.31 1.97
C PHE A 35 0.91 3.48 1.22
N GLN A 36 2.03 3.49 1.94
CA GLN A 36 3.38 3.56 1.40
C GLN A 36 4.08 2.18 1.48
N PHE A 37 4.33 1.58 0.32
CA PHE A 37 4.95 0.25 0.26
C PHE A 37 6.43 0.28 0.65
N GLY A 38 6.82 -0.59 1.57
CA GLY A 38 8.16 -0.64 2.14
C GLY A 38 8.36 0.23 3.36
N VAL A 39 7.43 1.13 3.68
CA VAL A 39 7.49 1.99 4.88
C VAL A 39 6.42 1.57 5.88
N ASP A 40 5.17 1.49 5.44
CA ASP A 40 4.08 1.13 6.34
C ASP A 40 4.18 -0.35 6.76
N ASP A 41 4.44 -1.26 5.84
CA ASP A 41 4.57 -2.69 6.12
C ASP A 41 5.94 -3.12 6.64
N LEU A 42 7.03 -2.69 6.01
CA LEU A 42 8.36 -3.19 6.36
C LEU A 42 9.01 -2.43 7.53
N ASP A 43 8.95 -1.10 7.51
CA ASP A 43 9.55 -0.28 8.58
C ASP A 43 8.62 -0.17 9.79
N SER A 44 7.32 0.02 9.56
CA SER A 44 6.32 0.23 10.63
C SER A 44 5.57 -1.04 11.04
N GLY A 45 5.67 -2.12 10.26
CA GLY A 45 5.05 -3.41 10.58
C GLY A 45 3.53 -3.46 10.36
N ILE A 46 2.94 -2.45 9.71
CA ILE A 46 1.50 -2.35 9.46
C ILE A 46 1.14 -3.23 8.26
N THR A 47 0.32 -4.25 8.51
CA THR A 47 -0.14 -5.11 7.42
C THR A 47 -1.12 -4.39 6.50
N HIS A 48 -1.22 -4.86 5.26
CA HIS A 48 -2.23 -4.39 4.31
C HIS A 48 -3.66 -4.49 4.86
N GLU A 49 -3.94 -5.52 5.65
CA GLU A 49 -5.27 -5.74 6.24
C GLU A 49 -5.56 -4.72 7.33
N GLU A 50 -4.63 -4.50 8.27
CA GLU A 50 -4.77 -3.51 9.34
C GLU A 50 -5.00 -2.11 8.78
N HIS A 51 -4.17 -1.70 7.82
CA HIS A 51 -4.32 -0.39 7.19
C HIS A 51 -5.66 -0.28 6.42
N ARG A 52 -6.08 -1.34 5.72
CA ARG A 52 -7.37 -1.35 5.01
C ARG A 52 -8.54 -1.18 5.98
N ILE A 53 -8.52 -1.87 7.11
CA ILE A 53 -9.57 -1.77 8.13
C ILE A 53 -9.62 -0.34 8.68
N GLN A 54 -8.48 0.20 9.09
CA GLN A 54 -8.39 1.58 9.60
C GLN A 54 -8.87 2.61 8.58
N TRP A 55 -8.45 2.49 7.32
CA TRP A 55 -8.88 3.38 6.24
C TRP A 55 -10.40 3.35 6.03
N ILE A 56 -11.04 2.18 6.12
CA ILE A 56 -12.50 2.03 6.04
C ILE A 56 -13.20 2.61 7.27
N GLU A 57 -12.71 2.33 8.48
CA GLU A 57 -13.28 2.82 9.73
C GLU A 57 -13.25 4.35 9.84
N LEU A 58 -12.22 4.98 9.27
CA LEU A 58 -12.08 6.44 9.18
C LEU A 58 -12.89 7.07 8.04
N GLY A 59 -13.64 6.29 7.27
CA GLY A 59 -14.50 6.79 6.19
C GLY A 59 -13.75 7.16 4.90
N THR A 60 -12.68 6.42 4.59
CA THR A 60 -11.86 6.57 3.37
C THR A 60 -11.37 8.00 3.14
N PRO A 61 -10.55 8.57 4.05
CA PRO A 61 -10.19 10.00 4.05
C PRO A 61 -9.12 10.43 3.03
N TRP A 62 -8.54 9.48 2.30
CA TRP A 62 -7.50 9.69 1.29
C TRP A 62 -8.06 9.61 -0.13
#